data_AF-A0A7L0FTR1-F1
#
_entry.id   AF-A0A7L0FTR1-F1
#
_cell.length_a   1.000
_cell.length_b   1.000
_cell.length_c   1.000
_cell.angle_alpha   90.00
_cell.angle_beta   90.00
_cell.angle_gamma   90.00
#
_symmetry.space_group_name_H-M   'P 1'
#
loop_
_entity.id
_entity.type
_entity.pdbx_description
1 polymer ?
#
loop_
_entity_poly.entity_id
_entity_poly.type
_entity_poly.pdbx_seq_one_letter_code
_entity_poly.pdbx_strand_id
1 'polypeptide(L)'
;LGIRALLLIAIVNLSPVIAAAWSKNDATGEDVYPPLWDLAPENLLDFQVKDNKTIINAWNYQERLGVYKNLLNASAKYFTAFGSQNFGNILWGLPLQHGWQFRTGRLADPSRVTSCGYEDGDLLCISVRSWWSCMNYYLAVIPFLGAVEAGLFGQLQYEIELLPPEERRDDFCYSVADCRSRIPELMDDWKAYFEVNNFTLFFFFHIFSAAVSSFEVDDALGFMWKAHVASIAYALPKFQDSLKYLSDPEANFGEDWANGVDFIAATHFSTDLQTVNNFQAYLPQRMLVEGNLLPSISGFSPQQNRVLLSLRVLHKANQLTGGLLLKLWQKAMSTEAARKLGRKLIEDLASS
;
A
#
# COMPACT_ATOMS: atom_id res chain seq x y z
N LEU A 1 14.01 -2.33 -38.67
CA LEU A 1 14.95 -2.06 -37.56
C LEU A 1 14.30 -1.09 -36.57
N GLY A 2 13.23 -1.53 -35.92
CA GLY A 2 12.36 -0.69 -35.10
C GLY A 2 11.98 -1.40 -33.81
N ILE A 3 11.70 -0.60 -32.79
CA ILE A 3 11.05 -0.96 -31.51
C ILE A 3 11.88 -1.84 -30.54
N ARG A 4 12.90 -2.57 -31.00
CA ARG A 4 13.84 -3.27 -30.10
C ARG A 4 14.92 -2.39 -29.45
N ALA A 5 15.08 -1.14 -29.86
CA ALA A 5 16.21 -0.28 -29.45
C ALA A 5 15.91 0.71 -28.29
N LEU A 6 14.67 0.82 -27.82
CA LEU A 6 14.29 1.78 -26.77
C LEU A 6 14.08 1.17 -25.37
N LEU A 7 14.22 -0.15 -25.23
CA LEU A 7 14.11 -0.88 -23.95
C LEU A 7 15.43 -1.51 -23.49
N LEU A 8 16.55 -1.24 -24.18
CA LEU A 8 17.85 -1.88 -23.94
C LEU A 8 18.95 -0.95 -23.37
N ILE A 9 18.62 0.26 -22.92
CA ILE A 9 19.60 1.15 -22.26
C ILE A 9 19.35 1.19 -20.75
N ALA A 10 19.51 0.03 -20.10
CA ALA A 10 19.79 -0.10 -18.66
C ALA A 10 20.19 -1.54 -18.25
N ILE A 11 20.65 -2.39 -19.17
CA ILE A 11 21.20 -3.71 -18.82
C ILE A 11 22.56 -3.83 -19.50
N VAL A 12 23.59 -3.31 -18.82
CA VAL A 12 24.97 -3.65 -19.12
C VAL A 12 25.29 -4.93 -18.35
N ASN A 13 25.69 -5.94 -19.12
CA ASN A 13 26.08 -7.30 -18.76
C ASN A 13 26.84 -7.44 -17.43
N LEU A 14 26.39 -8.36 -16.58
CA LEU A 14 27.27 -9.23 -15.79
C LEU A 14 26.73 -10.67 -15.85
N SER A 15 27.60 -11.59 -16.29
CA SER A 15 27.34 -13.01 -16.49
C SER A 15 27.17 -13.77 -15.15
N PRO A 16 26.58 -14.99 -15.16
CA PRO A 16 26.11 -15.66 -13.95
C PRO A 16 27.17 -16.62 -13.41
N VAL A 17 27.59 -16.48 -12.15
CA VAL A 17 28.35 -17.53 -11.45
C VAL A 17 28.04 -17.52 -9.94
N ILE A 18 27.55 -18.69 -9.48
CA ILE A 18 27.38 -19.21 -8.12
C ILE A 18 26.16 -18.71 -7.32
N ALA A 19 25.12 -19.53 -7.38
CA ALA A 19 24.24 -19.79 -6.26
C ALA A 19 25.07 -20.29 -5.07
N ALA A 20 25.18 -19.48 -4.03
CA ALA A 20 25.60 -19.93 -2.71
C ALA A 20 24.46 -19.62 -1.75
N ALA A 21 23.90 -20.69 -1.18
CA ALA A 21 22.92 -20.63 -0.12
C ALA A 21 23.47 -19.82 1.05
N TRP A 22 22.82 -18.70 1.34
CA TRP A 22 22.69 -18.15 2.69
C TRP A 22 21.20 -17.99 2.95
N SER A 23 20.64 -18.25 4.11
CA SER A 23 21.01 -18.98 5.32
C SER A 23 19.70 -18.88 6.10
N LYS A 24 19.17 -20.00 6.60
CA LYS A 24 18.07 -19.99 7.58
C LYS A 24 18.50 -19.19 8.80
N ASN A 25 18.26 -17.89 8.80
CA ASN A 25 17.88 -17.18 9.99
C ASN A 25 16.39 -16.98 9.82
N ASP A 26 15.61 -17.86 10.44
CA ASP A 26 14.23 -17.56 10.75
C ASP A 26 14.28 -16.19 11.44
N ALA A 27 13.75 -15.17 10.76
CA ALA A 27 13.33 -13.95 11.42
C ALA A 27 12.49 -14.42 12.59
N THR A 28 12.91 -14.10 13.81
CA THR A 28 12.08 -14.28 15.00
C THR A 28 10.70 -13.72 14.64
N GLY A 29 9.62 -14.48 14.90
CA GLY A 29 8.29 -14.23 14.33
C GLY A 29 7.70 -12.82 14.55
N GLU A 30 8.35 -11.96 15.34
CA GLU A 30 8.06 -10.54 15.53
C GLU A 30 8.46 -9.65 14.33
N ASP A 31 9.48 -10.02 13.53
CA ASP A 31 10.05 -9.15 12.47
C ASP A 31 9.24 -9.11 11.16
N VAL A 32 8.22 -9.97 11.03
CA VAL A 32 7.41 -10.07 9.80
C VAL A 32 6.19 -9.14 9.85
N TYR A 33 5.73 -8.79 11.05
CA TYR A 33 4.54 -7.96 11.24
C TYR A 33 4.90 -6.47 11.39
N PRO A 34 3.93 -5.57 11.17
CA PRO A 34 4.10 -4.16 11.53
C PRO A 34 4.36 -4.00 13.04
N PRO A 35 5.07 -2.95 13.47
CA PRO A 35 5.25 -2.66 14.88
C PRO A 35 3.91 -2.61 15.63
N LEU A 36 3.88 -3.11 16.86
CA LEU A 36 2.69 -3.11 17.73
C LEU A 36 1.49 -3.91 17.17
N TRP A 37 1.72 -4.84 16.24
CA TRP A 37 0.66 -5.67 15.64
C TRP A 37 -0.23 -6.39 16.66
N ASP A 38 0.37 -6.96 17.70
CA ASP A 38 -0.36 -7.69 18.74
C ASP A 38 -1.17 -6.76 19.66
N LEU A 39 -0.81 -5.47 19.72
CA LEU A 39 -1.52 -4.46 20.50
C LEU A 39 -2.63 -3.76 19.69
N ALA A 40 -2.60 -3.86 18.36
CA ALA A 40 -3.60 -3.24 17.51
C ALA A 40 -4.98 -3.90 17.69
N PRO A 41 -6.08 -3.11 17.74
CA PRO A 41 -7.45 -3.60 17.78
C PRO A 41 -7.70 -4.68 16.72
N GLU A 42 -8.26 -5.83 17.13
CA GLU A 42 -8.48 -6.97 16.24
C GLU A 42 -9.96 -7.17 15.87
N ASN A 43 -10.84 -6.52 16.63
CA ASN A 43 -12.28 -6.48 16.43
C ASN A 43 -12.80 -5.03 16.45
N LEU A 44 -13.89 -4.76 15.74
CA LEU A 44 -14.57 -3.45 15.76
C LEU A 44 -15.08 -3.06 17.16
N LEU A 45 -15.33 -4.06 18.03
CA LEU A 45 -15.74 -3.86 19.43
C LEU A 45 -14.59 -3.43 20.34
N ASP A 46 -13.34 -3.56 19.91
CA ASP A 46 -12.17 -3.14 20.69
C ASP A 46 -11.97 -1.61 20.62
N PHE A 47 -12.59 -0.95 19.64
CA PHE A 47 -12.57 0.50 19.52
C PHE A 47 -13.57 1.15 20.49
N GLN A 48 -13.29 2.41 20.83
CA GLN A 48 -14.15 3.15 21.75
C GLN A 48 -15.53 3.39 21.14
N VAL A 49 -16.58 3.14 21.93
CA VAL A 49 -17.94 3.52 21.58
C VAL A 49 -18.31 4.83 22.27
N LYS A 50 -18.79 5.81 21.51
CA LYS A 50 -19.28 7.09 22.01
C LYS A 50 -20.51 7.51 21.20
N ASP A 51 -21.55 8.01 21.87
CA ASP A 51 -22.78 8.50 21.24
C ASP A 51 -23.40 7.48 20.25
N ASN A 52 -23.39 6.20 20.63
CA ASN A 52 -23.88 5.07 19.83
C ASN A 52 -23.12 4.84 18.50
N LYS A 53 -21.86 5.27 18.43
CA LYS A 53 -20.96 5.08 17.30
C LYS A 53 -19.65 4.46 17.74
N THR A 54 -19.08 3.60 16.91
CA THR A 54 -17.69 3.15 17.03
C THR A 54 -16.79 4.26 16.51
N ILE A 55 -15.96 4.81 17.39
CA ILE A 55 -15.06 5.91 17.10
C ILE A 55 -13.66 5.36 16.85
N ILE A 56 -13.05 5.73 15.73
CA ILE A 56 -11.69 5.33 15.38
C ILE A 56 -10.84 6.58 15.12
N ASN A 57 -9.74 6.72 15.85
CA ASN A 57 -8.74 7.75 15.59
C ASN A 57 -7.78 7.31 14.50
N ALA A 58 -8.11 7.62 13.24
CA ALA A 58 -7.21 7.36 12.12
C ALA A 58 -5.88 8.14 12.23
N TRP A 59 -5.74 9.12 13.12
CA TRP A 59 -4.48 9.85 13.35
C TRP A 59 -3.66 9.28 14.51
N ASN A 60 -4.03 8.11 15.02
CA ASN A 60 -3.23 7.29 15.90
C ASN A 60 -2.73 6.05 15.15
N TYR A 61 -1.44 5.73 15.29
CA TYR A 61 -0.79 4.60 14.62
C TYR A 61 -1.44 3.26 14.94
N GLN A 62 -1.68 2.98 16.23
CA GLN A 62 -2.21 1.70 16.67
C GLN A 62 -3.66 1.51 16.24
N GLU A 63 -4.49 2.56 16.30
CA GLU A 63 -5.87 2.50 15.83
C GLU A 63 -5.96 2.38 14.30
N ARG A 64 -5.12 3.11 13.54
CA ARG A 64 -5.03 2.93 12.08
C ARG A 64 -4.51 1.54 11.72
N LEU A 65 -3.60 0.97 12.50
CA LEU A 65 -3.18 -0.42 12.34
C LEU A 65 -4.33 -1.40 12.60
N GLY A 66 -5.17 -1.13 13.61
CA GLY A 66 -6.38 -1.88 13.91
C GLY A 66 -7.39 -1.89 12.77
N VAL A 67 -7.52 -0.78 12.02
CA VAL A 67 -8.33 -0.71 10.79
C VAL A 67 -7.89 -1.76 9.77
N TYR A 68 -6.59 -1.88 9.51
CA TYR A 68 -6.05 -2.89 8.61
C TYR A 68 -6.23 -4.32 9.14
N LYS A 69 -6.00 -4.53 10.44
CA LYS A 69 -6.15 -5.83 11.09
C LYS A 69 -7.59 -6.34 11.01
N ASN A 70 -8.56 -5.47 11.21
CA ASN A 70 -9.98 -5.79 11.03
C ASN A 70 -10.30 -6.20 9.58
N LEU A 71 -9.74 -5.50 8.57
CA LEU A 71 -9.90 -5.89 7.17
C LEU A 71 -9.33 -7.28 6.88
N LEU A 72 -8.12 -7.56 7.35
CA LEU A 72 -7.47 -8.85 7.20
C LEU A 72 -8.27 -9.96 7.88
N ASN A 73 -8.76 -9.74 9.10
CA ASN A 73 -9.56 -10.70 9.84
C ASN A 73 -10.90 -11.00 9.14
N ALA A 74 -11.63 -9.97 8.73
CA ALA A 74 -12.94 -10.13 8.10
C ALA A 74 -12.86 -10.77 6.70
N SER A 75 -11.76 -10.56 5.99
CA SER A 75 -11.49 -11.19 4.69
C SER A 75 -10.74 -12.52 4.79
N ALA A 76 -10.32 -12.99 5.97
CA ALA A 76 -9.45 -14.17 6.08
C ALA A 76 -10.06 -15.45 5.48
N LYS A 77 -11.38 -15.60 5.60
CA LYS A 77 -12.14 -16.74 5.05
C LYS A 77 -11.97 -16.89 3.53
N TYR A 78 -11.48 -15.83 2.86
CA TYR A 78 -11.34 -15.72 1.42
C TYR A 78 -10.00 -16.23 0.90
N PHE A 79 -9.00 -16.23 1.77
CA PHE A 79 -7.62 -16.53 1.43
C PHE A 79 -7.12 -17.85 2.04
N THR A 80 -8.03 -18.67 2.58
CA THR A 80 -7.70 -19.94 3.24
C THR A 80 -6.97 -20.93 2.33
N ALA A 81 -7.23 -20.88 1.01
CA ALA A 81 -6.55 -21.71 0.01
C ALA A 81 -5.13 -21.21 -0.35
N PHE A 82 -4.75 -19.99 0.05
CA PHE A 82 -3.52 -19.32 -0.38
C PHE A 82 -2.48 -19.19 0.73
N GLY A 83 -2.67 -19.90 1.85
CA GLY A 83 -1.68 -19.97 2.92
C GLY A 83 -2.31 -20.23 4.29
N SER A 84 -1.49 -20.68 5.24
CA SER A 84 -1.88 -20.75 6.65
C SER A 84 -1.94 -19.36 7.28
N GLN A 85 -2.72 -19.20 8.35
CA GLN A 85 -2.71 -17.98 9.18
C GLN A 85 -2.96 -16.68 8.38
N ASN A 86 -3.74 -16.76 7.31
CA ASN A 86 -4.10 -15.62 6.47
C ASN A 86 -2.92 -14.98 5.70
N PHE A 87 -1.76 -15.64 5.58
CA PHE A 87 -0.56 -15.03 4.97
C PHE A 87 -0.72 -14.71 3.49
N GLY A 88 -1.54 -15.48 2.76
CA GLY A 88 -1.86 -15.24 1.35
C GLY A 88 -2.83 -14.11 1.07
N ASN A 89 -3.26 -13.36 2.09
CA ASN A 89 -4.19 -12.26 1.93
C ASN A 89 -3.54 -11.06 1.26
N ILE A 90 -4.05 -10.67 0.09
CA ILE A 90 -3.48 -9.58 -0.70
C ILE A 90 -3.67 -8.19 -0.04
N LEU A 91 -4.37 -8.08 1.08
CA LEU A 91 -4.46 -6.83 1.84
C LEU A 91 -3.25 -6.57 2.75
N TRP A 92 -2.33 -7.53 2.93
CA TRP A 92 -1.13 -7.36 3.76
C TRP A 92 -0.22 -6.19 3.32
N GLY A 93 -0.27 -5.81 2.04
CA GLY A 93 0.46 -4.66 1.54
C GLY A 93 0.16 -3.36 2.28
N LEU A 94 -1.08 -3.16 2.73
CA LEU A 94 -1.49 -1.94 3.42
C LEU A 94 -0.86 -1.80 4.82
N PRO A 95 -1.03 -2.75 5.77
CA PRO A 95 -0.43 -2.65 7.10
C PRO A 95 1.10 -2.74 7.09
N LEU A 96 1.71 -3.51 6.18
CA LEU A 96 3.17 -3.58 6.09
C LEU A 96 3.78 -2.25 5.65
N GLN A 97 3.21 -1.60 4.63
CA GLN A 97 3.61 -0.25 4.25
C GLN A 97 3.40 0.75 5.38
N HIS A 98 2.28 0.66 6.12
CA HIS A 98 2.04 1.50 7.28
C HIS A 98 3.11 1.33 8.38
N GLY A 99 3.50 0.07 8.65
CA GLY A 99 4.60 -0.25 9.57
C GLY A 99 5.95 0.28 9.10
N TRP A 100 6.27 0.17 7.81
CA TRP A 100 7.48 0.78 7.24
C TRP A 100 7.47 2.31 7.38
N GLN A 101 6.34 2.97 7.11
CA GLN A 101 6.21 4.41 7.29
C GLN A 101 6.42 4.84 8.75
N PHE A 102 5.87 4.08 9.70
CA PHE A 102 6.08 4.33 11.13
C PHE A 102 7.54 4.19 11.54
N ARG A 103 8.18 3.04 11.26
CA ARG A 103 9.59 2.80 11.65
C ARG A 103 10.58 3.78 11.03
N THR A 104 10.25 4.33 9.87
CA THR A 104 11.15 5.25 9.15
C THR A 104 10.90 6.72 9.47
N GLY A 105 9.96 7.04 10.36
CA GLY A 105 9.62 8.40 10.77
C GLY A 105 8.77 9.16 9.74
N ARG A 106 8.25 8.48 8.72
CA ARG A 106 7.42 9.08 7.66
C ARG A 106 6.06 9.55 8.17
N LEU A 107 5.57 9.01 9.28
CA LEU A 107 4.28 9.41 9.84
C LEU A 107 4.36 10.63 10.79
N ALA A 108 5.56 10.99 11.26
CA ALA A 108 5.79 12.08 12.20
C ALA A 108 5.62 13.46 11.55
N ASP A 109 5.57 14.54 12.35
CA ASP A 109 5.54 15.91 11.83
C ASP A 109 6.91 16.31 11.22
N PRO A 110 7.03 16.40 9.88
CA PRO A 110 8.32 16.68 9.26
C PRO A 110 8.78 18.13 9.51
N SER A 111 7.85 19.04 9.86
CA SER A 111 8.16 20.45 10.13
C SER A 111 8.76 20.70 11.51
N ARG A 112 8.73 19.68 12.41
CA ARG A 112 9.17 19.78 13.83
C ARG A 112 8.46 20.88 14.63
N VAL A 113 7.35 21.42 14.12
CA VAL A 113 6.55 22.42 14.84
C VAL A 113 5.75 21.77 15.97
N THR A 114 5.34 20.51 15.79
CA THR A 114 4.75 19.67 16.82
C THR A 114 5.66 18.50 17.16
N SER A 115 5.45 17.88 18.32
CA SER A 115 6.14 16.67 18.77
C SER A 115 5.43 15.37 18.33
N CYS A 116 4.46 15.47 17.42
CA CYS A 116 3.69 14.33 16.90
C CYS A 116 4.60 13.34 16.15
N GLY A 117 4.58 12.07 16.59
CA GLY A 117 5.35 10.97 16.01
C GLY A 117 6.82 10.93 16.46
N TYR A 118 7.19 11.68 17.50
CA TYR A 118 8.53 11.68 18.09
C TYR A 118 8.52 11.11 19.51
N GLU A 119 9.63 10.50 19.93
CA GLU A 119 9.78 9.84 21.24
C GLU A 119 9.62 10.80 22.43
N ASP A 120 9.98 12.07 22.24
CA ASP A 120 9.83 13.14 23.23
C ASP A 120 8.43 13.79 23.24
N GLY A 121 7.51 13.28 22.43
CA GLY A 121 6.12 13.71 22.34
C GLY A 121 5.13 12.54 22.39
N ASP A 122 4.15 12.56 21.49
CA ASP A 122 3.25 11.44 21.27
C ASP A 122 3.77 10.59 20.09
N LEU A 123 4.46 9.50 20.42
CA LEU A 123 5.06 8.60 19.44
C LEU A 123 4.02 7.95 18.52
N LEU A 124 2.79 7.73 18.99
CA LEU A 124 1.73 7.09 18.21
C LEU A 124 0.94 8.09 17.37
N CYS A 125 1.15 9.39 17.56
CA CYS A 125 0.52 10.43 16.75
C CYS A 125 0.99 10.35 15.29
N ILE A 126 0.04 10.39 14.37
CA ILE A 126 0.26 10.52 12.94
C ILE A 126 0.01 11.97 12.53
N SER A 127 1.02 12.64 11.99
CA SER A 127 0.92 14.06 11.67
C SER A 127 0.17 14.29 10.36
N VAL A 128 -0.81 15.19 10.38
CA VAL A 128 -1.50 15.71 9.18
C VAL A 128 -0.62 16.62 8.32
N ARG A 129 0.58 16.99 8.78
CA ARG A 129 1.58 17.73 8.00
C ARG A 129 2.51 16.82 7.21
N SER A 130 2.53 15.53 7.54
CA SER A 130 3.27 14.55 6.74
C SER A 130 2.50 14.25 5.45
N TRP A 131 3.21 14.40 4.33
CA TRP A 131 2.71 13.97 3.03
C TRP A 131 2.37 12.47 3.04
N TRP A 132 3.25 11.64 3.59
CA TRP A 132 3.05 10.18 3.69
C TRP A 132 1.81 9.82 4.49
N SER A 133 1.60 10.47 5.64
CA SER A 133 0.42 10.27 6.49
C SER A 133 -0.88 10.59 5.79
N CYS A 134 -0.91 11.71 5.04
CA CYS A 134 -2.08 12.17 4.31
C CYS A 134 -2.40 11.26 3.12
N MET A 135 -1.39 10.90 2.31
CA MET A 135 -1.55 9.95 1.21
C MET A 135 -2.05 8.60 1.73
N ASN A 136 -1.45 8.12 2.83
CA ASN A 136 -1.82 6.83 3.43
C ASN A 136 -3.21 6.84 4.06
N TYR A 137 -3.77 7.98 4.48
CA TYR A 137 -5.17 8.06 4.91
C TYR A 137 -6.12 7.51 3.84
N TYR A 138 -5.88 7.87 2.57
CA TYR A 138 -6.67 7.40 1.42
C TYR A 138 -6.47 5.91 1.09
N LEU A 139 -5.41 5.31 1.62
CA LEU A 139 -5.09 3.88 1.53
C LEU A 139 -5.42 3.12 2.83
N ALA A 140 -5.94 3.81 3.85
CA ALA A 140 -6.34 3.24 5.13
C ALA A 140 -7.86 3.31 5.32
N VAL A 141 -8.38 4.54 5.37
CA VAL A 141 -9.76 4.81 5.76
C VAL A 141 -10.72 4.51 4.62
N ILE A 142 -10.37 4.86 3.39
CA ILE A 142 -11.27 4.65 2.24
C ILE A 142 -11.46 3.17 1.92
N PRO A 143 -10.41 2.31 1.84
CA PRO A 143 -10.63 0.87 1.71
C PRO A 143 -11.47 0.31 2.86
N PHE A 144 -11.23 0.77 4.10
CA PHE A 144 -12.00 0.31 5.25
C PHE A 144 -13.49 0.67 5.17
N LEU A 145 -13.81 1.92 4.87
CA LEU A 145 -15.20 2.36 4.71
C LEU A 145 -15.85 1.72 3.47
N GLY A 146 -15.10 1.47 2.40
CA GLY A 146 -15.56 0.69 1.25
C GLY A 146 -15.93 -0.75 1.66
N ALA A 147 -15.15 -1.38 2.54
CA ALA A 147 -15.46 -2.69 3.09
C ALA A 147 -16.69 -2.69 4.01
N VAL A 148 -16.84 -1.63 4.83
CA VAL A 148 -18.04 -1.41 5.65
C VAL A 148 -19.28 -1.33 4.76
N GLU A 149 -19.23 -0.52 3.71
CA GLU A 149 -20.35 -0.35 2.79
C GLU A 149 -20.65 -1.62 1.98
N ALA A 150 -19.62 -2.38 1.62
CA ALA A 150 -19.76 -3.69 0.98
C ALA A 150 -20.30 -4.78 1.95
N GLY A 151 -20.49 -4.46 3.22
CA GLY A 151 -21.01 -5.40 4.23
C GLY A 151 -20.02 -6.48 4.66
N LEU A 152 -18.71 -6.27 4.46
CA LEU A 152 -17.67 -7.27 4.79
C LEU A 152 -17.72 -7.69 6.27
N PHE A 153 -18.04 -6.75 7.16
CA PHE A 153 -18.13 -6.94 8.61
C PHE A 153 -19.49 -7.48 9.08
N GLY A 154 -20.44 -7.72 8.16
CA GLY A 154 -21.80 -8.12 8.49
C GLY A 154 -22.60 -6.99 9.16
N GLN A 155 -23.57 -7.36 10.01
CA GLN A 155 -24.37 -6.39 10.74
C GLN A 155 -23.51 -5.71 11.82
N LEU A 156 -23.29 -4.41 11.67
CA LEU A 156 -22.62 -3.61 12.67
C LEU A 156 -23.55 -3.33 13.86
N GLN A 157 -22.97 -3.36 15.06
CA GLN A 157 -23.67 -2.96 16.29
C GLN A 157 -23.82 -1.44 16.38
N TYR A 158 -22.81 -0.70 15.93
CA TYR A 158 -22.75 0.75 15.92
C TYR A 158 -22.25 1.25 14.56
N GLU A 159 -22.71 2.43 14.15
CA GLU A 159 -22.14 3.10 12.98
C GLU A 159 -20.67 3.48 13.25
N ILE A 160 -19.84 3.47 12.21
CA ILE A 160 -18.43 3.81 12.35
C ILE A 160 -18.19 5.26 11.95
N GLU A 161 -17.46 5.98 12.79
CA GLU A 161 -17.03 7.36 12.57
C GLU A 161 -15.54 7.53 12.88
N LEU A 162 -14.82 8.16 11.95
CA LEU A 162 -13.40 8.46 12.11
C LEU A 162 -13.24 9.83 12.76
N LEU A 163 -12.30 9.98 13.70
CA LEU A 163 -12.02 11.28 14.28
C LEU A 163 -11.32 12.21 13.27
N PRO A 164 -11.79 13.46 13.13
CA PRO A 164 -11.11 14.45 12.30
C PRO A 164 -9.80 14.91 12.94
N PRO A 165 -8.78 15.23 12.14
CA PRO A 165 -7.56 15.88 12.64
C PRO A 165 -7.88 17.31 13.12
N GLU A 166 -6.95 17.96 13.82
CA GLU A 166 -7.12 19.36 14.23
C GLU A 166 -6.99 20.32 13.04
N GLU A 167 -6.00 20.09 12.18
CA GLU A 167 -5.75 20.86 10.95
C GLU A 167 -6.24 20.09 9.71
N ARG A 168 -6.53 20.79 8.61
CA ARG A 168 -6.91 20.19 7.32
C ARG A 168 -8.14 19.27 7.36
N ARG A 169 -9.10 19.57 8.25
CA ARG A 169 -10.34 18.78 8.43
C ARG A 169 -11.14 18.57 7.14
N ASP A 170 -11.21 19.58 6.28
CA ASP A 170 -11.99 19.50 5.06
C ASP A 170 -11.31 18.64 3.97
N ASP A 171 -10.04 18.30 4.18
CA ASP A 171 -9.29 17.48 3.24
C ASP A 171 -9.63 15.99 3.33
N PHE A 172 -10.33 15.54 4.37
CA PHE A 172 -10.67 14.12 4.57
C PHE A 172 -12.19 13.92 4.69
N CYS A 173 -12.60 12.65 4.73
CA CYS A 173 -13.97 12.23 5.00
C CYS A 173 -13.98 11.17 6.11
N TYR A 174 -15.07 11.11 6.88
CA TYR A 174 -15.05 10.49 8.22
C TYR A 174 -16.11 9.43 8.49
N SER A 175 -16.96 9.13 7.52
CA SER A 175 -17.95 8.05 7.61
C SER A 175 -18.29 7.56 6.21
N VAL A 176 -18.99 6.42 6.09
CA VAL A 176 -19.46 5.93 4.79
C VAL A 176 -20.28 7.00 4.06
N ALA A 177 -21.23 7.63 4.75
CA ALA A 177 -22.10 8.65 4.16
C ALA A 177 -21.32 9.90 3.69
N ASP A 178 -20.39 10.39 4.52
CA ASP A 178 -19.56 11.54 4.18
C ASP A 178 -18.61 11.25 3.02
N CYS A 179 -17.92 10.11 3.05
CA CYS A 179 -17.02 9.70 1.96
C CYS A 179 -17.79 9.46 0.66
N ARG A 180 -18.98 8.83 0.72
CA ARG A 180 -19.84 8.67 -0.45
C ARG A 180 -20.27 9.99 -1.07
N SER A 181 -20.56 10.99 -0.24
CA SER A 181 -20.92 12.32 -0.73
C SER A 181 -19.74 13.05 -1.37
N ARG A 182 -18.50 12.85 -0.91
CA ARG A 182 -17.32 13.61 -1.35
C ARG A 182 -16.53 12.92 -2.47
N ILE A 183 -16.42 11.60 -2.42
CA ILE A 183 -15.55 10.78 -3.28
C ILE A 183 -16.27 9.50 -3.76
N PRO A 184 -17.44 9.61 -4.42
CA PRO A 184 -18.28 8.47 -4.76
C PRO A 184 -17.54 7.43 -5.60
N GLU A 185 -16.76 7.85 -6.60
CA GLU A 185 -16.02 6.95 -7.50
C GLU A 185 -14.99 6.10 -6.75
N LEU A 186 -14.27 6.69 -5.80
CA LEU A 186 -13.27 5.96 -5.02
C LEU A 186 -13.91 4.98 -4.04
N MET A 187 -15.06 5.37 -3.45
CA MET A 187 -15.88 4.45 -2.66
C MET A 187 -16.41 3.30 -3.52
N ASP A 188 -16.82 3.56 -4.77
CA ASP A 188 -17.25 2.52 -5.71
C ASP A 188 -16.12 1.56 -6.08
N ASP A 189 -14.91 2.05 -6.31
CA ASP A 189 -13.77 1.19 -6.64
C ASP A 189 -13.38 0.27 -5.47
N TRP A 190 -13.33 0.80 -4.25
CA TRP A 190 -13.05 -0.02 -3.06
C TRP A 190 -14.20 -0.96 -2.73
N LYS A 191 -15.44 -0.48 -2.80
CA LYS A 191 -16.63 -1.32 -2.64
C LYS A 191 -16.63 -2.44 -3.67
N ALA A 192 -16.35 -2.15 -4.94
CA ALA A 192 -16.22 -3.16 -5.98
C ALA A 192 -15.17 -4.20 -5.61
N TYR A 193 -13.98 -3.84 -5.12
CA TYR A 193 -13.01 -4.84 -4.67
C TYR A 193 -13.58 -5.81 -3.61
N PHE A 194 -14.36 -5.30 -2.65
CA PHE A 194 -14.99 -6.13 -1.62
C PHE A 194 -16.28 -6.82 -2.09
N GLU A 195 -16.94 -6.31 -3.14
CA GLU A 195 -18.20 -6.82 -3.70
C GLU A 195 -18.01 -7.78 -4.88
N VAL A 196 -16.95 -7.65 -5.67
CA VAL A 196 -16.77 -8.28 -6.98
C VAL A 196 -17.15 -9.75 -6.90
N ASN A 197 -18.32 -10.02 -7.47
CA ASN A 197 -19.04 -11.29 -7.60
C ASN A 197 -19.26 -12.12 -6.34
N ASN A 198 -19.05 -11.52 -5.18
CA ASN A 198 -19.41 -12.06 -3.89
C ASN A 198 -18.63 -13.36 -3.55
N PHE A 199 -18.16 -13.39 -2.32
CA PHE A 199 -18.11 -14.64 -1.57
C PHE A 199 -19.40 -15.46 -1.56
N THR A 200 -20.45 -14.92 -2.14
CA THR A 200 -21.70 -15.60 -2.46
C THR A 200 -21.66 -16.43 -3.76
N LEU A 201 -20.83 -16.21 -4.79
CA LEU A 201 -20.70 -17.22 -5.87
C LEU A 201 -19.94 -18.46 -5.38
N PHE A 202 -18.97 -18.25 -4.47
CA PHE A 202 -18.31 -19.32 -3.72
C PHE A 202 -19.33 -20.12 -2.87
N PHE A 203 -20.28 -19.44 -2.20
CA PHE A 203 -21.34 -20.07 -1.41
C PHE A 203 -22.47 -20.71 -2.26
N PHE A 204 -22.91 -20.06 -3.34
CA PHE A 204 -24.00 -20.54 -4.21
C PHE A 204 -23.57 -21.76 -5.04
N PHE A 205 -22.33 -21.78 -5.56
CA PHE A 205 -21.81 -22.95 -6.28
C PHE A 205 -21.46 -24.11 -5.37
N HIS A 206 -21.05 -23.87 -4.11
CA HIS A 206 -20.78 -24.96 -3.15
C HIS A 206 -22.00 -25.82 -2.82
N ILE A 207 -23.22 -25.25 -2.90
CA ILE A 207 -24.45 -25.99 -2.59
C ILE A 207 -25.08 -26.65 -3.85
N PHE A 208 -24.88 -26.10 -5.05
CA PHE A 208 -25.68 -26.49 -6.22
C PHE A 208 -24.92 -26.92 -7.50
N SER A 209 -23.58 -26.92 -7.55
CA SER A 209 -22.86 -27.29 -8.78
C SER A 209 -21.49 -27.92 -8.55
N ALA A 210 -21.23 -29.03 -9.25
CA ALA A 210 -19.92 -29.70 -9.29
C ALA A 210 -18.85 -28.95 -10.12
N ALA A 211 -19.13 -27.73 -10.60
CA ALA A 211 -18.18 -26.88 -11.31
C ALA A 211 -17.84 -25.65 -10.46
N VAL A 212 -16.73 -25.72 -9.72
CA VAL A 212 -16.20 -24.64 -8.89
C VAL A 212 -15.69 -23.51 -9.79
N SER A 213 -16.31 -22.32 -9.73
CA SER A 213 -15.62 -21.09 -10.12
C SER A 213 -14.66 -20.74 -8.99
N SER A 214 -13.37 -21.00 -9.21
CA SER A 214 -12.31 -20.70 -8.24
C SER A 214 -12.13 -19.19 -8.09
N PHE A 215 -11.86 -18.71 -6.87
CA PHE A 215 -11.36 -17.36 -6.66
C PHE A 215 -10.08 -17.14 -7.48
N GLU A 216 -10.14 -16.23 -8.46
CA GLU A 216 -8.98 -15.87 -9.26
C GLU A 216 -8.25 -14.70 -8.57
N VAL A 217 -7.13 -15.02 -7.92
CA VAL A 217 -6.30 -14.04 -7.20
C VAL A 217 -5.89 -12.86 -8.11
N ASP A 218 -5.64 -13.13 -9.40
CA ASP A 218 -5.22 -12.10 -10.36
C ASP A 218 -6.34 -11.09 -10.64
N ASP A 219 -7.61 -11.51 -10.68
CA ASP A 219 -8.76 -10.61 -10.80
C ASP A 219 -8.93 -9.76 -9.53
N ALA A 220 -8.85 -10.39 -8.36
CA ALA A 220 -8.94 -9.68 -7.08
C ALA A 220 -7.81 -8.64 -6.92
N LEU A 221 -6.59 -8.98 -7.35
CA LEU A 221 -5.48 -8.05 -7.44
C LEU A 221 -5.78 -6.90 -8.41
N GLY A 222 -6.43 -7.17 -9.55
CA GLY A 222 -6.84 -6.14 -10.51
C GLY A 222 -7.78 -5.09 -9.90
N PHE A 223 -8.82 -5.53 -9.18
CA PHE A 223 -9.74 -4.60 -8.49
C PHE A 223 -9.06 -3.86 -7.33
N MET A 224 -8.26 -4.57 -6.52
CA MET A 224 -7.51 -3.95 -5.42
C MET A 224 -6.57 -2.87 -5.95
N TRP A 225 -5.77 -3.19 -6.97
CA TRP A 225 -4.82 -2.26 -7.57
C TRP A 225 -5.51 -1.08 -8.24
N LYS A 226 -6.65 -1.30 -8.91
CA LYS A 226 -7.46 -0.21 -9.47
C LYS A 226 -7.86 0.79 -8.40
N ALA A 227 -8.44 0.31 -7.30
CA ALA A 227 -8.86 1.16 -6.18
C ALA A 227 -7.66 1.83 -5.48
N HIS A 228 -6.55 1.10 -5.34
CA HIS A 228 -5.32 1.60 -4.75
C HIS A 228 -4.71 2.78 -5.55
N VAL A 229 -4.54 2.63 -6.87
CA VAL A 229 -4.00 3.72 -7.70
C VAL A 229 -4.98 4.89 -7.82
N ALA A 230 -6.29 4.63 -7.80
CA ALA A 230 -7.30 5.69 -7.75
C ALA A 230 -7.21 6.51 -6.44
N SER A 231 -6.98 5.85 -5.30
CA SER A 231 -6.71 6.53 -4.02
C SER A 231 -5.50 7.45 -4.10
N ILE A 232 -4.39 6.96 -4.69
CA ILE A 232 -3.17 7.77 -4.87
C ILE A 232 -3.44 8.94 -5.81
N ALA A 233 -4.07 8.70 -6.96
CA ALA A 233 -4.36 9.73 -7.96
C ALA A 233 -5.28 10.84 -7.41
N TYR A 234 -6.23 10.48 -6.55
CA TYR A 234 -7.09 11.45 -5.87
C TYR A 234 -6.31 12.27 -4.82
N ALA A 235 -5.49 11.61 -4.00
CA ALA A 235 -4.80 12.25 -2.89
C ALA A 235 -3.61 13.12 -3.34
N LEU A 236 -2.88 12.70 -4.37
CA LEU A 236 -1.63 13.34 -4.82
C LEU A 236 -1.74 14.86 -5.02
N PRO A 237 -2.66 15.39 -5.86
CA PRO A 237 -2.77 16.85 -6.07
C PRO A 237 -3.21 17.59 -4.79
N LYS A 238 -3.92 16.93 -3.88
CA LYS A 238 -4.44 17.53 -2.64
C LYS A 238 -3.35 17.75 -1.58
N PHE A 239 -2.34 16.89 -1.59
CA PHE A 239 -1.26 16.91 -0.60
C PHE A 239 0.08 17.39 -1.16
N GLN A 240 0.15 17.80 -2.42
CA GLN A 240 1.36 18.34 -3.07
C GLN A 240 2.07 19.39 -2.18
N ASP A 241 1.31 20.32 -1.59
CA ASP A 241 1.87 21.37 -0.72
C ASP A 241 2.51 20.86 0.57
N SER A 242 2.24 19.62 1.00
CA SER A 242 2.87 19.00 2.17
C SER A 242 4.30 18.53 1.88
N LEU A 243 4.67 18.37 0.60
CA LEU A 243 6.04 18.02 0.20
C LEU A 243 7.05 19.09 0.61
N LYS A 244 6.63 20.37 0.73
CA LYS A 244 7.51 21.47 1.15
C LYS A 244 8.10 21.33 2.56
N TYR A 245 7.51 20.46 3.38
CA TYR A 245 8.03 20.17 4.72
C TYR A 245 9.10 19.07 4.72
N LEU A 246 9.33 18.41 3.59
CA LEU A 246 10.34 17.39 3.41
C LEU A 246 11.60 17.98 2.76
N SER A 247 12.75 17.36 2.95
CA SER A 247 13.94 17.67 2.14
C SER A 247 13.71 17.27 0.69
N ASP A 248 14.41 17.92 -0.25
CA ASP A 248 14.23 17.66 -1.68
C ASP A 248 14.43 16.17 -2.04
N PRO A 249 15.45 15.44 -1.51
CA PRO A 249 15.61 14.02 -1.80
C PRO A 249 14.39 13.17 -1.41
N GLU A 250 13.77 13.45 -0.27
CA GLU A 250 12.61 12.70 0.24
C GLU A 250 11.32 13.12 -0.48
N ALA A 251 11.11 14.40 -0.74
CA ALA A 251 9.98 14.88 -1.52
C ALA A 251 9.96 14.24 -2.92
N ASN A 252 11.10 14.25 -3.61
CA ASN A 252 11.24 13.60 -4.90
C ASN A 252 11.02 12.08 -4.81
N PHE A 253 11.45 11.43 -3.71
CA PHE A 253 11.19 10.00 -3.52
C PHE A 253 9.70 9.70 -3.33
N GLY A 254 8.96 10.54 -2.59
CA GLY A 254 7.50 10.42 -2.48
C GLY A 254 6.81 10.45 -3.84
N GLU A 255 7.20 11.39 -4.71
CA GLU A 255 6.67 11.48 -6.08
C GLU A 255 7.08 10.29 -6.96
N ASP A 256 8.36 9.91 -6.92
CA ASP A 256 8.86 8.74 -7.66
C ASP A 256 8.14 7.45 -7.23
N TRP A 257 7.89 7.30 -5.93
CA TRP A 257 7.17 6.18 -5.36
C TRP A 257 5.71 6.16 -5.83
N ALA A 258 5.00 7.29 -5.72
CA ALA A 258 3.63 7.41 -6.18
C ALA A 258 3.49 7.05 -7.67
N ASN A 259 4.42 7.54 -8.51
CA ASN A 259 4.43 7.17 -9.93
C ASN A 259 4.81 5.70 -10.17
N GLY A 260 5.81 5.18 -9.44
CA GLY A 260 6.25 3.79 -9.55
C GLY A 260 5.15 2.79 -9.20
N VAL A 261 4.28 3.13 -8.23
CA VAL A 261 3.14 2.29 -7.84
C VAL A 261 2.19 2.04 -9.02
N ASP A 262 1.96 3.00 -9.92
CA ASP A 262 1.12 2.77 -11.11
C ASP A 262 1.67 1.67 -12.02
N PHE A 263 3.00 1.59 -12.15
CA PHE A 263 3.66 0.56 -12.95
C PHE A 263 3.61 -0.81 -12.26
N ILE A 264 3.79 -0.84 -10.94
CA ILE A 264 3.65 -2.06 -10.13
C ILE A 264 2.21 -2.59 -10.21
N ALA A 265 1.24 -1.70 -10.02
CA ALA A 265 -0.19 -1.99 -10.05
C ALA A 265 -0.63 -2.62 -11.38
N ALA A 266 -0.14 -2.09 -12.51
CA ALA A 266 -0.45 -2.62 -13.83
C ALA A 266 -0.05 -4.10 -13.99
N THR A 267 0.93 -4.60 -13.22
CA THR A 267 1.36 -6.01 -13.28
C THR A 267 0.52 -6.95 -12.42
N HIS A 268 -0.47 -6.43 -11.68
CA HIS A 268 -1.16 -7.16 -10.61
C HIS A 268 -0.14 -7.79 -9.65
N PHE A 269 0.80 -6.98 -9.17
CA PHE A 269 1.86 -7.46 -8.28
C PHE A 269 1.26 -8.00 -6.98
N SER A 270 1.74 -9.14 -6.48
CA SER A 270 1.17 -9.72 -5.26
C SER A 270 1.49 -8.86 -4.05
N THR A 271 0.49 -8.64 -3.20
CA THR A 271 0.58 -7.84 -1.98
C THR A 271 0.33 -8.66 -0.72
N ASP A 272 0.60 -9.97 -0.79
CA ASP A 272 0.59 -10.87 0.36
C ASP A 272 1.72 -10.56 1.37
N LEU A 273 1.64 -11.18 2.55
CA LEU A 273 2.55 -10.91 3.67
C LEU A 273 4.01 -11.13 3.29
N GLN A 274 4.31 -12.31 2.72
CA GLN A 274 5.70 -12.70 2.45
C GLN A 274 6.29 -11.84 1.34
N THR A 275 5.53 -11.61 0.27
CA THR A 275 5.95 -10.79 -0.86
C THR A 275 6.26 -9.37 -0.39
N VAL A 276 5.33 -8.70 0.29
CA VAL A 276 5.56 -7.31 0.69
C VAL A 276 6.64 -7.21 1.76
N ASN A 277 6.71 -8.15 2.70
CA ASN A 277 7.75 -8.13 3.71
C ASN A 277 9.17 -8.25 3.10
N ASN A 278 9.31 -9.05 2.06
CA ASN A 278 10.58 -9.17 1.33
C ASN A 278 10.90 -7.87 0.57
N PHE A 279 9.95 -7.31 -0.17
CA PHE A 279 10.21 -6.14 -1.03
C PHE A 279 10.39 -4.83 -0.25
N GLN A 280 9.71 -4.66 0.88
CA GLN A 280 9.84 -3.45 1.70
C GLN A 280 11.24 -3.29 2.32
N ALA A 281 12.01 -4.38 2.46
CA ALA A 281 13.40 -4.32 2.90
C ALA A 281 14.31 -3.53 1.92
N TYR A 282 13.92 -3.48 0.65
CA TYR A 282 14.63 -2.73 -0.39
C TYR A 282 14.18 -1.26 -0.49
N LEU A 283 13.21 -0.83 0.30
CA LEU A 283 12.86 0.58 0.43
C LEU A 283 13.85 1.30 1.35
N PRO A 284 13.93 2.64 1.31
CA PRO A 284 14.73 3.42 2.25
C PRO A 284 14.29 3.18 3.69
N GLN A 285 15.20 2.66 4.53
CA GLN A 285 14.92 2.38 5.95
C GLN A 285 15.07 3.62 6.86
N ARG A 286 15.12 4.81 6.26
CA ARG A 286 15.04 6.13 6.90
C ARG A 286 14.55 7.15 5.89
N MET A 287 14.18 8.33 6.36
CA MET A 287 13.99 9.50 5.50
C MET A 287 15.28 9.80 4.73
N LEU A 288 15.14 10.11 3.44
CA LEU A 288 16.20 10.71 2.66
C LEU A 288 16.42 12.14 3.13
N VAL A 289 17.67 12.59 3.11
CA VAL A 289 18.09 13.91 3.58
C VAL A 289 19.05 14.54 2.58
N GLU A 290 19.29 15.84 2.72
CA GLU A 290 20.27 16.55 1.90
C GLU A 290 21.64 15.85 1.88
N GLY A 291 22.24 15.78 0.70
CA GLY A 291 23.49 15.03 0.45
C GLY A 291 23.30 13.53 0.20
N ASN A 292 22.08 12.98 0.26
CA ASN A 292 21.79 11.62 -0.23
C ASN A 292 21.69 11.64 -1.77
N LEU A 293 22.77 11.21 -2.43
CA LEU A 293 22.90 11.25 -3.88
C LEU A 293 22.84 9.85 -4.49
N LEU A 294 21.91 9.66 -5.42
CA LEU A 294 21.88 8.47 -6.27
C LEU A 294 23.05 8.50 -7.26
N PRO A 295 23.63 7.34 -7.64
CA PRO A 295 23.15 5.98 -7.38
C PRO A 295 23.72 5.33 -6.11
N SER A 296 24.41 6.07 -5.23
CA SER A 296 25.11 5.47 -4.09
C SER A 296 24.97 6.33 -2.83
N ILE A 297 23.96 6.01 -2.03
CA ILE A 297 23.71 6.60 -0.72
C ILE A 297 24.44 5.77 0.32
N SER A 298 25.27 6.44 1.12
CA SER A 298 25.99 5.80 2.23
C SER A 298 25.02 5.21 3.26
N GLY A 299 25.34 4.00 3.72
CA GLY A 299 24.52 3.23 4.66
C GLY A 299 23.34 2.49 4.04
N PHE A 300 23.12 2.59 2.72
CA PHE A 300 22.10 1.80 2.02
C PHE A 300 22.73 0.60 1.34
N SER A 301 21.98 -0.50 1.26
CA SER A 301 22.41 -1.67 0.49
C SER A 301 22.44 -1.37 -1.01
N PRO A 302 23.17 -2.17 -1.81
CA PRO A 302 23.14 -2.06 -3.27
C PRO A 302 21.70 -2.16 -3.83
N GLN A 303 20.87 -3.04 -3.25
CA GLN A 303 19.49 -3.24 -3.66
C GLN A 303 18.64 -1.99 -3.37
N GLN A 304 18.78 -1.38 -2.18
CA GLN A 304 18.07 -0.15 -1.84
C GLN A 304 18.41 1.00 -2.78
N ASN A 305 19.70 1.17 -3.06
CA ASN A 305 20.19 2.17 -4.01
C ASN A 305 19.66 1.92 -5.44
N ARG A 306 19.61 0.66 -5.88
CA ARG A 306 19.07 0.31 -7.19
C ARG A 306 17.58 0.58 -7.28
N VAL A 307 16.78 0.17 -6.30
CA VAL A 307 15.33 0.41 -6.28
C VAL A 307 15.04 1.92 -6.35
N LEU A 308 15.73 2.74 -5.55
CA LEU A 308 15.59 4.19 -5.62
C LEU A 308 15.95 4.76 -6.98
N LEU A 309 17.06 4.32 -7.58
CA LEU A 309 17.46 4.75 -8.90
C LEU A 309 16.42 4.36 -9.97
N SER A 310 15.92 3.13 -9.93
CA SER A 310 14.92 2.62 -10.85
C SER A 310 13.63 3.42 -10.77
N LEU A 311 13.13 3.72 -9.57
CA LEU A 311 11.95 4.57 -9.37
C LEU A 311 12.16 5.96 -9.96
N ARG A 312 13.32 6.59 -9.70
CA ARG A 312 13.63 7.92 -10.26
C ARG A 312 13.72 7.92 -11.78
N VAL A 313 14.38 6.92 -12.35
CA VAL A 313 14.50 6.78 -13.82
C VAL A 313 13.13 6.59 -14.45
N LEU A 314 12.31 5.72 -13.85
CA LEU A 314 10.95 5.44 -14.33
C LEU A 314 10.07 6.69 -14.29
N HIS A 315 10.08 7.41 -13.16
CA HIS A 315 9.31 8.62 -13.00
C HIS A 315 9.73 9.70 -14.00
N LYS A 316 11.04 9.97 -14.12
CA LYS A 316 11.56 10.93 -15.11
C LYS A 316 11.22 10.54 -16.54
N ALA A 317 11.34 9.27 -16.91
CA ALA A 317 10.99 8.79 -18.24
C ALA A 317 9.48 8.95 -18.51
N ASN A 318 8.64 8.68 -17.51
CA ASN A 318 7.20 8.86 -17.62
C ASN A 318 6.82 10.35 -17.76
N GLN A 319 7.44 11.24 -16.98
CA GLN A 319 7.27 12.69 -17.12
C GLN A 319 7.69 13.19 -18.51
N LEU A 320 8.87 12.79 -18.99
CA LEU A 320 9.38 13.17 -20.32
C LEU A 320 8.46 12.73 -21.47
N THR A 321 7.71 11.64 -21.27
CA THR A 321 6.75 11.14 -22.26
C THR A 321 5.32 11.62 -22.03
N GLY A 322 5.09 12.55 -21.08
CA GLY A 322 3.76 13.06 -20.75
C GLY A 322 2.80 11.96 -20.29
N GLY A 323 3.31 10.93 -19.62
CA GLY A 323 2.54 9.77 -19.17
C GLY A 323 2.29 8.70 -20.24
N LEU A 324 2.80 8.86 -21.48
CA LEU A 324 2.61 7.86 -22.54
C LEU A 324 3.29 6.54 -22.20
N LEU A 325 4.45 6.57 -21.51
CA LEU A 325 5.14 5.36 -21.07
C LEU A 325 4.23 4.48 -20.20
N LEU A 326 3.60 5.05 -19.17
CA LEU A 326 2.66 4.32 -18.32
C LEU A 326 1.46 3.78 -19.10
N LYS A 327 0.87 4.57 -20.00
CA LYS A 327 -0.26 4.12 -20.83
C LYS A 327 0.09 2.91 -21.70
N LEU A 328 1.28 2.91 -22.30
CA LEU A 328 1.77 1.79 -23.09
C LEU A 328 2.06 0.58 -22.21
N TRP A 329 2.61 0.79 -21.02
CA TRP A 329 2.84 -0.28 -20.03
C TRP A 329 1.53 -0.94 -19.61
N GLN A 330 0.53 -0.15 -19.19
CA GLN A 330 -0.80 -0.65 -18.82
C GLN A 330 -1.45 -1.43 -19.97
N LYS A 331 -1.34 -0.92 -21.21
CA LYS A 331 -1.82 -1.63 -22.39
C LYS A 331 -1.10 -2.96 -22.61
N ALA A 332 0.22 -3.00 -22.41
CA ALA A 332 0.99 -4.24 -22.51
C ALA A 332 0.57 -5.25 -21.42
N MET A 333 0.30 -4.79 -20.21
CA MET A 333 -0.13 -5.61 -19.07
C MET A 333 -1.61 -6.03 -19.11
N SER A 334 -2.32 -5.79 -20.22
CA SER A 334 -3.73 -6.21 -20.39
C SER A 334 -3.93 -7.72 -20.41
N THR A 335 -2.87 -8.52 -20.57
CA THR A 335 -2.93 -9.99 -20.55
C THR A 335 -2.18 -10.56 -19.36
N GLU A 336 -2.66 -11.68 -18.80
CA GLU A 336 -2.02 -12.35 -17.66
C GLU A 336 -0.57 -12.77 -17.98
N ALA A 337 -0.32 -13.27 -19.19
CA ALA A 337 1.02 -13.64 -19.63
C ALA A 337 2.00 -12.46 -19.62
N ALA A 338 1.55 -11.28 -20.07
CA ALA A 338 2.36 -10.06 -20.01
C ALA A 338 2.55 -9.58 -18.57
N ARG A 339 1.50 -9.63 -17.73
CA ARG A 339 1.60 -9.32 -16.29
C ARG A 339 2.64 -10.18 -15.59
N LYS A 340 2.66 -11.49 -15.86
CA LYS A 340 3.67 -12.41 -15.31
C LYS A 340 5.10 -12.01 -15.68
N LEU A 341 5.34 -11.58 -16.93
CA LEU A 341 6.64 -11.06 -17.34
C LEU A 341 6.96 -9.73 -16.67
N GLY A 342 5.96 -8.85 -16.51
CA GLY A 342 6.10 -7.58 -15.81
C GLY A 342 6.47 -7.76 -14.33
N ARG A 343 5.80 -8.68 -13.62
CA ARG A 343 6.12 -9.03 -12.23
C ARG A 343 7.55 -9.54 -12.11
N LYS A 344 7.96 -10.44 -13.00
CA LYS A 344 9.35 -10.94 -13.03
C LYS A 344 10.37 -9.81 -13.22
N LEU A 345 10.09 -8.83 -14.09
CA LEU A 345 10.99 -7.68 -14.25
C LEU A 345 11.14 -6.89 -12.94
N ILE A 346 10.05 -6.69 -12.19
CA ILE A 346 10.08 -6.01 -10.88
C ILE A 346 10.88 -6.84 -9.86
N GLU A 347 10.68 -8.17 -9.85
CA GLU A 347 11.40 -9.09 -8.97
C GLU A 347 12.91 -9.14 -9.24
N ASP A 348 13.30 -9.16 -10.51
CA ASP A 348 14.70 -9.19 -10.94
C ASP A 348 15.43 -7.90 -10.54
N LEU A 349 14.75 -6.74 -10.54
CA LEU A 349 15.31 -5.46 -10.08
C LEU A 349 15.72 -5.50 -8.60
N ALA A 350 14.90 -6.14 -7.77
CA ALA A 350 15.09 -6.23 -6.33
C ALA A 350 16.13 -7.28 -5.89
N SER A 351 16.34 -8.32 -6.71
CA SER A 351 17.15 -9.50 -6.36
C SER A 351 18.55 -9.55 -6.96
N SER A 352 18.85 -8.76 -8.00
CA SER A 352 20.13 -8.83 -8.74
C SER A 352 21.33 -8.16 -8.07
#